data_AF-A0A6J1VV62-F1
#
_entry.id   AF-A0A6J1VV62-F1
#
_cell.length_a   1.000
_cell.length_b   1.000
_cell.length_c   1.000
_cell.angle_alpha   90.00
_cell.angle_beta   90.00
_cell.angle_gamma   90.00
#
_symmetry.space_group_name_H-M   'P 1'
#
loop_
_entity.id
_entity.type
_entity.pdbx_description
1 polymer ?
#
loop_
_entity_poly.entity_id
_entity_poly.type
_entity_poly.pdbx_seq_one_letter_code
_entity_poly.pdbx_strand_id
1 'polypeptide(L)'
;ACSRKLYNWLKVAPYRPDQQVEEDEDLMDENQGKGIRVLGIAFSSARNHPVFCALLNGEGEVTDFLRLPHFTKRRNAWREEEREKKAQDIETLKKFLLSKKPHVVTIAGENRDAQMLVEDVKRIVHELEQGQQLSSIGVELVDNELATLYMNSKKSETEFRDYPPVLRQAVSLARRIQDPLVEFAQVCSPDEDILCLKLHPMQDHVVKEELLGALYCEFINRVNEVGVDVNRAIAHPHSQALLQYVCGLGARKGTHLLKILKQNNTRLENRTQLVTMCHMGPKVFINCAGFIKIDTASLGDSTDSYIEVLDGSRVHPETYEWARKMAVDALEYDESAEDANPAGALEEILENPERLKDLDLDAFAEELERQGYGDKHITLYDIRAELSCRYKDLRSPYRSPNSEEVFNMLTKETPETFYI
;
A
#
# COMPACT_ATOMS: atom_id res chain seq x y z
N ALA A 1 20.58 -10.32 -7.73
CA ALA A 1 20.54 -10.14 -6.26
C ALA A 1 19.78 -8.87 -5.87
N CYS A 2 20.17 -7.69 -6.38
CA CYS A 2 19.49 -6.42 -6.08
C CYS A 2 17.97 -6.47 -6.30
N SER A 3 17.52 -6.94 -7.47
CA SER A 3 16.09 -7.08 -7.79
C SER A 3 15.35 -7.98 -6.80
N ARG A 4 15.97 -9.10 -6.39
CA ARG A 4 15.37 -10.00 -5.39
C ARG A 4 15.22 -9.34 -4.02
N LYS A 5 16.17 -8.49 -3.61
CA LYS A 5 16.05 -7.73 -2.35
C LYS A 5 14.92 -6.71 -2.44
N LEU A 6 14.82 -5.98 -3.55
CA LEU A 6 13.71 -5.05 -3.79
C LEU A 6 12.36 -5.79 -3.84
N TYR A 7 12.26 -6.90 -4.59
CA TYR A 7 11.08 -7.77 -4.64
C TYR A 7 10.63 -8.18 -3.22
N ASN A 8 11.56 -8.60 -2.36
CA ASN A 8 11.22 -8.99 -0.99
C ASN A 8 10.66 -7.84 -0.16
N TRP A 9 10.98 -6.59 -0.48
CA TRP A 9 10.39 -5.41 0.16
C TRP A 9 9.03 -5.03 -0.44
N LEU A 10 8.89 -5.12 -1.77
CA LEU A 10 7.67 -4.72 -2.47
C LEU A 10 6.55 -5.76 -2.41
N LYS A 11 6.88 -7.03 -2.15
CA LYS A 11 5.89 -8.13 -2.03
C LYS A 11 5.12 -8.12 -0.70
N VAL A 12 5.39 -7.17 0.19
CA VAL A 12 4.76 -7.09 1.50
C VAL A 12 3.49 -6.23 1.40
N ALA A 13 2.39 -6.78 1.89
CA ALA A 13 1.10 -6.11 1.97
C ALA A 13 1.10 -5.04 3.09
N PRO A 14 0.16 -4.09 3.07
CA PRO A 14 -0.13 -3.19 4.18
C PRO A 14 -0.23 -3.93 5.52
N TYR A 15 0.22 -3.29 6.59
CA TYR A 15 -0.02 -3.79 7.95
C TYR A 15 -1.52 -3.90 8.22
N ARG A 16 -1.95 -5.00 8.82
CA ARG A 16 -3.30 -5.18 9.36
C ARG A 16 -3.21 -5.40 10.88
N PRO A 17 -3.91 -4.60 11.70
CA PRO A 17 -4.04 -4.85 13.13
C PRO A 17 -4.75 -6.18 13.39
N ASP A 18 -4.34 -6.90 14.44
CA ASP A 18 -4.88 -8.23 14.78
C ASP A 18 -6.42 -8.28 14.85
N GLN A 19 -7.06 -7.23 15.38
CA GLN A 19 -8.52 -7.15 15.48
C GLN A 19 -9.22 -7.07 14.11
N GLN A 20 -8.58 -6.48 13.09
CA GLN A 20 -9.13 -6.46 11.74
C GLN A 20 -8.95 -7.81 11.02
N VAL A 21 -7.97 -8.61 11.43
CA VAL A 21 -7.76 -9.94 10.84
C VAL A 21 -8.88 -10.89 11.27
N GLU A 22 -9.30 -10.85 12.54
CA GLU A 22 -10.43 -11.65 13.03
C GLU A 22 -11.77 -11.23 12.40
N GLU A 23 -12.03 -9.92 12.24
CA GLU A 23 -13.27 -9.43 11.62
C GLU A 23 -13.34 -9.73 10.11
N ASP A 24 -12.23 -9.65 9.38
CA ASP A 24 -12.18 -9.94 7.94
C ASP A 24 -12.29 -11.45 7.63
N GLU A 25 -11.91 -12.35 8.56
CA GLU A 25 -12.13 -13.80 8.42
C GLU A 25 -13.64 -14.15 8.43
N ASP A 26 -14.46 -13.33 9.11
CA ASP A 26 -15.91 -13.48 9.20
C ASP A 26 -16.69 -12.60 8.19
N LEU A 27 -16.08 -11.56 7.62
CA LEU A 27 -16.71 -10.57 6.72
C LEU A 27 -15.87 -10.33 5.46
N MET A 28 -16.16 -11.12 4.43
CA MET A 28 -15.44 -11.15 3.15
C MET A 28 -15.73 -9.96 2.19
N ASP A 29 -16.13 -8.75 2.61
CA ASP A 29 -16.44 -7.72 1.57
C ASP A 29 -16.36 -6.20 1.86
N GLU A 30 -16.47 -5.66 3.08
CA GLU A 30 -16.79 -4.20 3.16
C GLU A 30 -15.73 -3.27 3.77
N ASN A 31 -14.72 -3.77 4.49
CA ASN A 31 -13.80 -2.92 5.26
C ASN A 31 -12.41 -2.71 4.66
N GLN A 32 -12.09 -3.32 3.51
CA GLN A 32 -10.77 -3.17 2.85
C GLN A 32 -10.43 -1.73 2.40
N GLY A 33 -11.39 -0.80 2.48
CA GLY A 33 -11.20 0.61 2.08
C GLY A 33 -10.76 1.58 3.19
N LYS A 34 -10.91 1.24 4.48
CA LYS A 34 -10.54 2.16 5.58
C LYS A 34 -9.10 1.89 5.99
N GLY A 35 -8.15 2.49 5.28
CA GLY A 35 -6.72 2.39 5.60
C GLY A 35 -6.42 2.69 7.08
N ILE A 36 -5.24 2.28 7.54
CA ILE A 36 -4.90 2.34 8.97
C ILE A 36 -4.35 3.72 9.40
N ARG A 37 -4.72 4.18 10.59
CA ARG A 37 -4.06 5.33 11.23
C ARG A 37 -2.74 4.90 11.84
N VAL A 38 -1.64 5.55 11.44
CA VAL A 38 -0.29 5.16 11.85
C VAL A 38 0.42 6.30 12.53
N LEU A 39 1.01 6.05 13.70
CA LEU A 39 1.91 6.98 14.35
C LEU A 39 3.37 6.59 14.07
N GLY A 40 4.04 7.32 13.19
CA GLY A 40 5.47 7.18 12.95
C GLY A 40 6.29 7.90 14.02
N ILE A 41 7.31 7.25 14.57
CA ILE A 41 8.24 7.80 15.57
C ILE A 41 9.65 7.67 15.02
N ALA A 42 10.30 8.81 14.80
CA ALA A 42 11.67 8.89 14.35
C ALA A 42 12.54 9.64 15.36
N PHE A 43 13.79 9.21 15.48
CA PHE A 43 14.76 9.82 16.37
C PHE A 43 16.16 9.75 15.74
N SER A 44 17.03 10.63 16.23
CA SER A 44 18.44 10.66 15.82
C SER A 44 19.30 9.90 16.83
N SER A 45 20.42 9.36 16.36
CA SER A 45 21.46 8.77 17.23
C SER A 45 21.98 9.71 18.32
N ALA A 46 21.84 11.03 18.14
CA ALA A 46 22.19 12.00 19.18
C ALA A 46 21.12 12.10 20.27
N ARG A 47 21.45 11.70 21.51
CA ARG A 47 20.54 11.73 22.68
C ARG A 47 20.06 13.10 23.15
N ASN A 48 20.56 14.18 22.57
CA ASN A 48 20.09 15.54 22.83
C ASN A 48 19.18 16.06 21.72
N HIS A 49 18.92 15.26 20.68
CA HIS A 49 17.95 15.60 19.65
C HIS A 49 16.55 15.12 20.05
N PRO A 50 15.52 15.93 19.77
CA PRO A 50 14.13 15.56 20.03
C PRO A 50 13.71 14.37 19.17
N VAL A 51 12.87 13.52 19.75
CA VAL A 51 12.08 12.53 19.00
C VAL A 51 10.91 13.26 18.35
N PHE A 52 10.63 12.93 17.09
CA PHE A 52 9.46 13.44 16.39
C PHE A 52 8.49 12.30 16.08
N CYS A 53 7.21 12.60 16.26
CA CYS A 53 6.12 11.70 15.90
C CYS A 53 5.25 12.35 14.82
N ALA A 54 4.84 11.59 13.81
CA ALA A 54 3.92 12.02 12.77
C ALA A 54 2.72 11.06 12.72
N LEU A 55 1.51 11.60 12.84
CA LEU A 55 0.28 10.83 12.76
C LEU A 55 -0.32 10.91 11.36
N LEU A 56 -0.49 9.76 10.72
CA LEU A 56 -1.17 9.63 9.44
C LEU A 56 -2.61 9.15 9.62
N ASN A 57 -3.52 9.68 8.80
CA ASN A 57 -4.85 9.08 8.62
C ASN A 57 -4.77 7.84 7.72
N GLY A 58 -5.90 7.15 7.50
CA GLY A 58 -5.98 5.98 6.62
C GLY A 58 -5.60 6.25 5.17
N GLU A 59 -5.59 7.52 4.75
CA GLU A 59 -5.20 7.93 3.40
C GLU A 59 -3.71 8.23 3.24
N GLY A 60 -2.94 8.19 4.33
CA GLY A 60 -1.50 8.50 4.33
C GLY A 60 -1.16 9.99 4.36
N GLU A 61 -2.13 10.81 4.78
CA GLU A 61 -1.95 12.24 5.00
C GLU A 61 -1.59 12.54 6.45
N VAL A 62 -0.68 13.49 6.65
CA VAL A 62 -0.28 13.93 7.99
C VAL A 62 -1.43 14.74 8.59
N THR A 63 -1.94 14.26 9.73
CA THR A 63 -3.02 14.92 10.47
C THR A 63 -2.52 15.68 11.68
N ASP A 64 -1.46 15.19 12.32
CA ASP A 64 -0.88 15.82 13.50
C ASP A 64 0.56 15.37 13.71
N PHE A 65 1.30 16.08 14.55
CA PHE A 65 2.67 15.72 14.90
C PHE A 65 2.99 16.07 16.36
N LEU A 66 4.00 15.40 16.90
CA LEU A 66 4.42 15.60 18.29
C LEU A 66 5.95 15.68 18.38
N ARG A 67 6.45 16.62 19.17
CA ARG A 67 7.88 16.76 19.49
C ARG A 67 8.12 16.37 20.94
N LEU A 68 9.00 15.40 21.17
CA LEU A 68 9.37 14.89 22.49
C LEU A 68 10.88 15.10 22.74
N PRO A 69 11.30 16.18 23.42
CA PRO A 69 12.69 16.61 23.47
C PRO A 69 13.63 15.70 24.27
N HIS A 70 13.09 14.91 25.19
CA HIS A 70 13.83 14.11 26.18
C HIS A 70 13.45 12.63 26.13
N PHE A 71 12.69 12.18 25.13
CA PHE A 71 12.26 10.79 25.03
C PHE A 71 13.39 9.80 24.76
N THR A 72 14.55 10.24 24.26
CA THR A 72 15.76 9.41 24.16
C THR A 72 16.51 9.24 25.49
N LYS A 73 16.11 9.96 26.55
CA LYS A 73 16.69 9.79 27.89
C LYS A 73 16.20 8.50 28.53
N ARG A 74 17.04 7.92 29.39
CA ARG A 74 16.72 6.70 30.12
C ARG A 74 15.75 7.00 31.26
N ARG A 75 14.76 6.13 31.47
CA ARG A 75 13.83 6.22 32.62
C ARG A 75 14.54 6.11 33.97
N ASN A 76 15.61 5.33 34.02
CA ASN A 76 16.48 5.16 35.18
C ASN A 76 17.77 5.98 35.07
N ALA A 77 17.74 7.13 34.38
CA ALA A 77 18.89 8.02 34.31
C ALA A 77 19.39 8.40 35.72
N TRP A 78 20.70 8.54 35.88
CA TRP A 78 21.31 8.91 37.17
C TRP A 78 20.87 10.30 37.65
N ARG A 79 20.71 11.24 36.70
CA ARG A 79 20.28 12.61 36.97
C ARG A 79 18.77 12.65 37.15
N GLU A 80 18.32 13.21 38.27
CA GLU A 80 16.90 13.40 38.59
C GLU A 80 16.17 14.21 37.52
N GLU A 81 16.75 15.33 37.11
CA GLU A 81 16.19 16.19 36.06
C GLU A 81 15.94 15.44 34.73
N GLU A 82 16.82 14.51 34.33
CA GLU A 82 16.60 13.72 33.11
C GLU A 82 15.45 12.72 33.25
N ARG A 83 15.28 12.13 34.44
CA ARG A 83 14.17 11.22 34.74
C ARG A 83 12.83 11.94 34.71
N GLU A 84 12.75 13.11 35.33
CA GLU A 84 11.54 13.95 35.35
C GLU A 84 11.15 14.39 33.94
N LYS A 85 12.11 14.88 33.15
CA LYS A 85 11.87 15.29 31.76
C LYS A 85 11.42 14.13 30.86
N LYS A 86 11.99 12.94 31.03
CA LYS A 86 11.55 11.73 30.32
C LYS A 86 10.13 11.32 30.72
N ALA A 87 9.80 11.40 32.01
CA ALA A 87 8.44 11.12 32.49
C ALA A 87 7.41 12.09 31.92
N GLN A 88 7.76 13.38 31.79
CA GLN A 88 6.91 14.39 31.16
C GLN A 88 6.62 14.07 29.67
N ASP A 89 7.64 13.65 28.93
CA ASP A 89 7.47 13.24 27.52
C ASP A 89 6.62 11.97 27.40
N ILE A 90 6.77 11.00 28.32
CA ILE A 90 5.94 9.80 28.39
C ILE A 90 4.47 10.18 28.58
N GLU A 91 4.17 11.07 29.54
CA GLU A 91 2.80 11.52 29.79
C GLU A 91 2.22 12.30 28.61
N THR A 92 3.06 13.06 27.91
CA THR A 92 2.67 13.80 26.71
C THR A 92 2.31 12.84 25.57
N LEU A 93 3.12 11.81 25.34
CA LEU A 93 2.82 10.76 24.36
C LEU A 93 1.56 9.97 24.74
N LYS A 94 1.38 9.66 26.02
CA LYS A 94 0.18 8.97 26.53
C LYS A 94 -1.10 9.75 26.20
N LYS A 95 -1.13 11.06 26.47
CA LYS A 95 -2.25 11.94 26.12
C LYS A 95 -2.48 12.01 24.61
N PHE A 96 -1.41 12.04 23.83
CA PHE A 96 -1.50 12.06 22.37
C PHE A 96 -2.13 10.76 21.82
N LEU A 97 -1.69 9.59 22.30
CA LEU A 97 -2.25 8.29 21.93
C LEU A 97 -3.74 8.19 22.29
N LEU A 98 -4.13 8.65 23.49
CA LEU A 98 -5.53 8.70 23.92
C LEU A 98 -6.41 9.58 23.01
N SER A 99 -5.89 10.74 22.61
CA SER A 99 -6.63 11.67 21.76
C SER A 99 -6.73 11.19 20.32
N LYS A 100 -5.68 10.58 19.79
CA LYS A 100 -5.54 10.29 18.35
C LYS A 100 -5.86 8.86 17.96
N LYS A 101 -5.76 7.93 18.90
CA LYS A 101 -6.12 6.51 18.75
C LYS A 101 -5.55 5.89 17.47
N PRO A 102 -4.21 5.87 17.25
CA PRO A 102 -3.65 5.18 16.10
C PRO A 102 -3.92 3.67 16.19
N HIS A 103 -3.97 2.97 15.05
CA HIS A 103 -4.08 1.51 15.04
C HIS A 103 -2.72 0.83 15.24
N VAL A 104 -1.63 1.50 14.85
CA VAL A 104 -0.26 1.02 15.00
C VAL A 104 0.71 2.18 15.23
N VAL A 105 1.72 1.94 16.05
CA VAL A 105 2.85 2.85 16.29
C VAL A 105 4.11 2.23 15.71
N THR A 106 4.83 2.98 14.90
CA THR A 106 6.01 2.50 14.18
C THR A 106 7.23 3.28 14.62
N ILE A 107 8.32 2.60 14.99
CA ILE A 107 9.53 3.22 15.54
C ILE A 107 10.71 2.95 14.61
N ALA A 108 11.52 3.98 14.34
CA ALA A 108 12.71 3.88 13.52
C ALA A 108 13.75 2.90 14.09
N GLY A 109 14.19 1.93 13.29
CA GLY A 109 15.32 1.05 13.58
C GLY A 109 16.68 1.69 13.34
N GLU A 110 16.97 2.81 14.03
CA GLU A 110 18.22 3.57 13.86
C GLU A 110 19.42 2.88 14.52
N ASN A 111 19.31 2.56 15.81
CA ASN A 111 20.38 1.98 16.62
C ASN A 111 19.78 1.28 17.86
N ARG A 112 20.63 0.69 18.73
CA ARG A 112 20.19 -0.02 19.94
C ARG A 112 19.24 0.78 20.86
N ASP A 113 19.34 2.11 20.92
CA ASP A 113 18.42 2.92 21.74
C ASP A 113 16.95 2.78 21.25
N ALA A 114 16.71 2.35 20.00
CA ALA A 114 15.38 2.03 19.49
C ALA A 114 14.65 0.97 20.34
N GLN A 115 15.37 -0.05 20.85
CA GLN A 115 14.76 -1.10 21.69
C GLN A 115 14.19 -0.49 22.97
N MET A 116 14.91 0.44 23.58
CA MET A 116 14.42 1.17 24.76
C MET A 116 13.16 1.97 24.43
N LEU A 117 13.13 2.62 23.26
CA LEU A 117 11.94 3.37 22.83
C LEU A 117 10.74 2.44 22.57
N VAL A 118 10.97 1.28 21.95
CA VAL A 118 9.93 0.24 21.74
C VAL A 118 9.38 -0.23 23.08
N GLU A 119 10.24 -0.56 24.05
CA GLU A 119 9.82 -0.99 25.39
C GLU A 119 9.01 0.09 26.11
N ASP A 120 9.44 1.35 26.00
CA ASP A 120 8.72 2.48 26.60
C ASP A 120 7.33 2.67 25.98
N VAL A 121 7.23 2.63 24.65
CA VAL A 121 5.95 2.76 23.94
C VAL A 121 5.03 1.58 24.23
N LYS A 122 5.56 0.34 24.21
CA LYS A 122 4.78 -0.87 24.58
C LYS A 122 4.22 -0.77 26.00
N ARG A 123 4.99 -0.22 26.95
CA ARG A 123 4.49 0.00 28.31
C ARG A 123 3.36 1.02 28.35
N ILE A 124 3.50 2.14 27.63
CA ILE A 124 2.45 3.17 27.54
C ILE A 124 1.17 2.58 26.94
N VAL A 125 1.28 1.85 25.83
CA VAL A 125 0.15 1.19 25.17
C VAL A 125 -0.52 0.21 26.12
N HIS A 126 0.25 -0.65 26.78
CA HIS A 126 -0.28 -1.64 27.71
C HIS A 126 -1.03 -1.01 28.90
N GLU A 127 -0.51 0.09 29.46
CA GLU A 127 -1.20 0.85 30.52
C GLU A 127 -2.55 1.42 30.04
N LEU A 128 -2.64 1.84 28.77
CA LEU A 128 -3.85 2.39 28.17
C LEU A 128 -4.88 1.31 27.82
N GLU A 129 -4.43 0.14 27.36
CA GLU A 129 -5.25 -1.05 27.10
C GLU A 129 -5.86 -1.59 28.40
N GLN A 130 -5.05 -1.76 29.46
CA GLN A 130 -5.53 -2.21 30.77
C GLN A 130 -6.57 -1.26 31.38
N GLY A 131 -6.43 0.04 31.12
CA GLY A 131 -7.43 1.04 31.51
C GLY A 131 -8.72 1.01 30.70
N GLN A 132 -8.86 0.09 29.72
CA GLN A 132 -9.94 0.03 28.72
C GLN A 132 -10.12 1.35 27.96
N GLN A 133 -9.05 2.14 27.83
CA GLN A 133 -9.12 3.46 27.20
C GLN A 133 -8.91 3.39 25.68
N LEU A 134 -8.28 2.31 25.19
CA LEU A 134 -7.95 2.08 23.79
C LEU A 134 -8.14 0.60 23.41
N SER A 135 -8.45 0.37 22.14
CA SER A 135 -8.31 -0.93 21.47
C SER A 135 -6.83 -1.30 21.37
N SER A 136 -6.51 -2.55 21.02
CA SER A 136 -5.11 -2.97 20.97
C SER A 136 -4.33 -2.20 19.90
N ILE A 137 -3.13 -1.73 20.25
CA ILE A 137 -2.27 -0.95 19.35
C ILE A 137 -0.96 -1.70 19.12
N GLY A 138 -0.71 -2.10 17.87
CA GLY A 138 0.56 -2.70 17.47
C GLY A 138 1.73 -1.73 17.67
N VAL A 139 2.89 -2.24 18.13
CA VAL A 139 4.13 -1.45 18.25
C VAL A 139 5.24 -2.14 17.46
N GLU A 140 5.53 -1.56 16.29
CA GLU A 140 6.40 -2.14 15.28
C GLU A 140 7.73 -1.40 15.18
N LEU A 141 8.83 -2.16 15.14
CA LEU A 141 10.14 -1.62 14.80
C LEU A 141 10.33 -1.73 13.28
N VAL A 142 10.62 -0.61 12.62
CA VAL A 142 10.65 -0.53 11.16
C VAL A 142 12.03 -0.10 10.69
N ASP A 143 12.55 -0.79 9.68
CA ASP A 143 13.79 -0.40 9.02
C ASP A 143 13.70 1.04 8.49
N ASN A 144 14.74 1.82 8.73
CA ASN A 144 14.74 3.25 8.47
C ASN A 144 15.55 3.66 7.25
N GLU A 145 16.12 2.75 6.46
CA GLU A 145 16.93 3.10 5.28
C GLU A 145 16.13 3.95 4.28
N LEU A 146 14.91 3.50 3.95
CA LEU A 146 14.00 4.22 3.05
C LEU A 146 13.62 5.60 3.62
N ALA A 147 13.30 5.67 4.91
CA ALA A 147 12.89 6.91 5.55
C ALA A 147 14.04 7.92 5.65
N THR A 148 15.26 7.44 5.87
CA THR A 148 16.50 8.22 5.86
C THR A 148 16.79 8.77 4.47
N LEU A 149 16.51 8.01 3.41
CA LEU A 149 16.59 8.49 2.04
C LEU A 149 15.52 9.56 1.77
N TYR A 150 14.26 9.27 2.11
CA TYR A 150 13.14 10.19 1.89
C TYR A 150 13.33 11.53 2.58
N MET A 151 13.77 11.56 3.86
CA MET A 151 13.95 12.82 4.60
C MET A 151 14.99 13.76 3.99
N ASN A 152 15.91 13.25 3.16
CA ASN A 152 16.94 14.02 2.46
C ASN A 152 16.59 14.29 0.98
N SER A 153 15.47 13.75 0.49
CA SER A 153 15.05 13.95 -0.90
C SER A 153 14.46 15.35 -1.12
N LYS A 154 14.65 15.90 -2.33
CA LYS A 154 13.98 17.15 -2.77
C LYS A 154 12.45 17.03 -2.71
N LYS A 155 11.94 15.81 -2.87
CA LYS A 155 10.52 15.51 -2.81
C LYS A 155 9.96 15.80 -1.42
N SER A 156 10.60 15.30 -0.37
CA SER A 156 10.15 15.57 1.00
C SER A 156 10.32 17.04 1.40
N GLU A 157 11.32 17.74 0.87
CA GLU A 157 11.47 19.20 1.05
C GLU A 157 10.34 19.99 0.37
N THR A 158 9.87 19.51 -0.78
CA THR A 158 8.77 20.13 -1.51
C THR A 158 7.43 19.85 -0.84
N GLU A 159 7.22 18.60 -0.39
CA GLU A 159 5.98 18.16 0.26
C GLU A 159 5.83 18.75 1.67
N PHE A 160 6.93 18.83 2.43
CA PHE A 160 6.94 19.23 3.83
C PHE A 160 8.04 20.27 4.12
N ARG A 161 7.93 21.44 3.48
CA ARG A 161 8.94 22.52 3.55
C ARG A 161 9.28 22.95 4.98
N ASP A 162 8.28 23.03 5.84
CA ASP A 162 8.45 23.53 7.21
C ASP A 162 8.79 22.42 8.22
N TYR A 163 8.89 21.16 7.76
CA TYR A 163 9.15 20.04 8.66
C TYR A 163 10.66 19.77 8.78
N PRO A 164 11.18 19.62 10.02
CA PRO A 164 12.56 19.20 10.20
C PRO A 164 12.77 17.79 9.62
N PRO A 165 14.01 17.43 9.19
CA PRO A 165 14.29 16.14 8.55
C PRO A 165 13.77 14.93 9.33
N VAL A 166 13.96 14.90 10.66
CA VAL A 166 13.50 13.79 11.51
C VAL A 166 11.97 13.66 11.52
N LEU A 167 11.22 14.76 11.39
CA LEU A 167 9.76 14.68 11.26
C LEU A 167 9.35 14.12 9.90
N ARG A 168 10.06 14.49 8.82
CA ARG A 168 9.86 13.90 7.48
C ARG A 168 10.20 12.40 7.46
N GLN A 169 11.21 11.98 8.23
CA GLN A 169 11.54 10.57 8.44
C GLN A 169 10.37 9.83 9.12
N ALA A 170 9.75 10.43 10.15
CA ALA A 170 8.59 9.85 10.82
C ALA A 170 7.40 9.65 9.88
N VAL A 171 7.16 10.59 8.95
CA VAL A 171 6.12 10.44 7.90
C VAL A 171 6.40 9.23 7.02
N SER A 172 7.63 9.08 6.53
CA SER A 172 8.00 7.97 5.64
C SER A 172 7.90 6.60 6.33
N LEU A 173 8.28 6.51 7.61
CA LEU A 173 8.11 5.27 8.40
C LEU A 173 6.64 4.85 8.49
N ALA A 174 5.76 5.82 8.77
CA ALA A 174 4.34 5.58 8.87
C ALA A 174 3.73 5.17 7.51
N ARG A 175 4.12 5.85 6.41
CA ARG A 175 3.67 5.50 5.04
C ARG A 175 4.16 4.14 4.60
N ARG A 176 5.39 3.75 4.95
CA ARG A 176 5.94 2.41 4.64
C ARG A 176 5.10 1.29 5.25
N ILE A 177 4.57 1.50 6.45
CA ILE A 177 3.70 0.50 7.12
C ILE A 177 2.28 0.48 6.53
N GLN A 178 1.81 1.63 6.02
CA GLN A 178 0.54 1.69 5.28
C GLN A 178 0.63 1.00 3.94
N ASP A 179 1.64 1.28 3.13
CA ASP A 179 1.91 0.53 1.91
C ASP A 179 3.39 0.67 1.50
N PRO A 180 4.21 -0.41 1.64
CA PRO A 180 5.59 -0.39 1.22
C PRO A 180 5.77 -0.04 -0.26
N LEU A 181 4.90 -0.54 -1.15
CA LEU A 181 5.01 -0.34 -2.59
C LEU A 181 4.87 1.13 -2.98
N VAL A 182 3.89 1.81 -2.38
CA VAL A 182 3.65 3.25 -2.57
C VAL A 182 4.87 4.07 -2.13
N GLU A 183 5.39 3.77 -0.95
CA GLU A 183 6.50 4.52 -0.35
C GLU A 183 7.81 4.29 -1.10
N PHE A 184 8.15 3.05 -1.46
CA PHE A 184 9.34 2.76 -2.28
C PHE A 184 9.26 3.39 -3.67
N ALA A 185 8.07 3.47 -4.27
CA ALA A 185 7.89 4.16 -5.55
C ALA A 185 8.21 5.68 -5.46
N GLN A 186 8.16 6.28 -4.27
CA GLN A 186 8.46 7.72 -4.09
C GLN A 186 9.93 8.07 -4.35
N VAL A 187 10.83 7.18 -3.95
CA VAL A 187 12.29 7.37 -4.05
C VAL A 187 12.84 6.89 -5.40
N CYS A 188 11.98 6.34 -6.24
CA CYS A 188 12.31 5.99 -7.61
C CYS A 188 12.02 7.21 -8.52
N SER A 189 12.77 8.29 -8.27
CA SER A 189 12.64 9.60 -8.91
C SER A 189 13.66 9.78 -10.06
N PRO A 190 13.55 10.84 -10.88
CA PRO A 190 14.62 11.20 -11.83
C PRO A 190 15.97 11.51 -11.17
N ASP A 191 15.98 11.81 -9.86
CA ASP A 191 17.21 11.98 -9.07
C ASP A 191 17.83 10.61 -8.67
N GLU A 192 17.16 9.50 -9.01
CA GLU A 192 17.63 8.11 -8.83
C GLU A 192 17.98 7.74 -7.38
N ASP A 193 17.29 8.37 -6.41
CA ASP A 193 17.52 8.17 -4.97
C ASP A 193 17.50 6.68 -4.58
N ILE A 194 16.69 5.86 -5.25
CA ILE A 194 16.63 4.39 -5.09
C ILE A 194 18.02 3.71 -5.15
N LEU A 195 18.98 4.23 -5.92
CA LEU A 195 20.33 3.68 -6.02
C LEU A 195 21.16 3.86 -4.75
N CYS A 196 20.76 4.78 -3.87
CA CYS A 196 21.36 4.97 -2.56
C CYS A 196 20.96 3.90 -1.54
N LEU A 197 19.88 3.15 -1.81
CA LEU A 197 19.51 1.99 -0.98
C LEU A 197 20.54 0.88 -1.18
N LYS A 198 21.01 0.29 -0.08
CA LYS A 198 21.97 -0.82 -0.13
C LYS A 198 21.26 -2.14 -0.42
N LEU A 199 20.96 -2.36 -1.68
CA LEU A 199 20.35 -3.57 -2.24
C LEU A 199 21.32 -4.76 -2.32
N HIS A 200 22.62 -4.50 -2.51
CA HIS A 200 23.66 -5.52 -2.52
C HIS A 200 25.05 -4.90 -2.27
N PRO A 201 25.98 -5.56 -1.56
CA PRO A 201 27.32 -5.02 -1.31
C PRO A 201 28.11 -4.64 -2.57
N MET A 202 27.85 -5.35 -3.67
CA MET A 202 28.52 -5.13 -4.96
C MET A 202 27.68 -4.37 -5.99
N GLN A 203 26.56 -3.74 -5.59
CA GLN A 203 25.68 -3.05 -6.55
C GLN A 203 26.40 -1.92 -7.32
N ASP A 204 27.39 -1.28 -6.68
CA ASP A 204 28.18 -0.18 -7.24
C ASP A 204 29.16 -0.66 -8.34
N HIS A 205 29.31 -1.98 -8.53
CA HIS A 205 30.10 -2.59 -9.60
C HIS A 205 29.27 -3.01 -10.82
N VAL A 206 27.95 -2.82 -10.78
CA VAL A 206 27.04 -3.15 -11.88
C VAL A 206 26.84 -1.92 -12.77
N VAL A 207 26.60 -2.12 -14.06
CA VAL A 207 26.22 -1.04 -14.97
C VAL A 207 24.93 -0.41 -14.47
N LYS A 208 24.96 0.91 -14.27
CA LYS A 208 23.87 1.67 -13.66
C LYS A 208 22.53 1.48 -14.39
N GLU A 209 22.55 1.52 -15.72
CA GLU A 209 21.35 1.38 -16.56
C GLU A 209 20.74 -0.02 -16.44
N GLU A 210 21.57 -1.05 -16.35
CA GLU A 210 21.12 -2.43 -16.15
C GLU A 210 20.50 -2.60 -14.77
N LEU A 211 21.12 -2.03 -13.73
CA LEU A 211 20.57 -2.05 -12.38
C LEU A 211 19.22 -1.34 -12.33
N LEU A 212 19.12 -0.10 -12.84
CA LEU A 212 17.86 0.64 -12.88
C LEU A 212 16.78 -0.10 -13.68
N GLY A 213 17.12 -0.65 -14.84
CA GLY A 213 16.20 -1.47 -15.63
C GLY A 213 15.64 -2.65 -14.83
N ALA A 214 16.52 -3.35 -14.11
CA ALA A 214 16.13 -4.47 -13.26
C ALA A 214 15.26 -4.06 -12.07
N LEU A 215 15.50 -2.89 -11.46
CA LEU A 215 14.65 -2.37 -10.37
C LEU A 215 13.28 -1.90 -10.89
N TYR A 216 13.24 -1.23 -12.05
CA TYR A 216 11.99 -0.82 -12.69
C TYR A 216 11.13 -2.01 -13.06
N CYS A 217 11.72 -3.12 -13.53
CA CYS A 217 11.00 -4.36 -13.76
C CYS A 217 10.29 -4.86 -12.49
N GLU A 218 10.93 -4.79 -11.32
CA GLU A 218 10.28 -5.19 -10.06
C GLU A 218 9.10 -4.28 -9.69
N PHE A 219 9.24 -2.96 -9.87
CA PHE A 219 8.13 -2.04 -9.69
C PHE A 219 6.98 -2.33 -10.67
N ILE A 220 7.27 -2.54 -11.96
CA ILE A 220 6.25 -2.89 -12.96
C ILE A 220 5.54 -4.18 -12.53
N ASN A 221 6.28 -5.23 -12.16
CA ASN A 221 5.69 -6.49 -11.76
C ASN A 221 4.77 -6.36 -10.54
N ARG A 222 5.16 -5.56 -9.52
CA ARG A 222 4.36 -5.42 -8.29
C ARG A 222 3.22 -4.42 -8.43
N VAL A 223 3.42 -3.30 -9.13
CA VAL A 223 2.38 -2.30 -9.37
C VAL A 223 1.23 -2.86 -10.19
N ASN A 224 1.52 -3.66 -11.22
CA ASN A 224 0.46 -4.25 -12.05
C ASN A 224 -0.21 -5.46 -11.37
N GLU A 225 0.47 -6.17 -10.45
CA GLU A 225 -0.19 -7.17 -9.61
C GLU A 225 -1.18 -6.54 -8.62
N VAL A 226 -0.78 -5.44 -7.96
CA VAL A 226 -1.63 -4.76 -6.97
C VAL A 226 -2.75 -3.94 -7.65
N GLY A 227 -2.44 -3.29 -8.77
CA GLY A 227 -3.31 -2.31 -9.43
C GLY A 227 -3.13 -0.90 -8.85
N VAL A 228 -3.57 0.11 -9.61
CA VAL A 228 -3.46 1.51 -9.22
C VAL A 228 -4.82 2.20 -9.32
N ASP A 229 -5.28 2.74 -8.19
CA ASP A 229 -6.42 3.64 -8.16
C ASP A 229 -6.00 5.05 -8.62
N VAL A 230 -6.49 5.45 -9.79
CA VAL A 230 -6.17 6.74 -10.40
C VAL A 230 -6.79 7.90 -9.62
N ASN A 231 -7.99 7.73 -9.07
CA ASN A 231 -8.66 8.76 -8.29
C ASN A 231 -7.93 9.02 -6.98
N ARG A 232 -7.48 7.94 -6.32
CA ARG A 232 -6.59 8.03 -5.14
C ARG A 232 -5.27 8.73 -5.49
N ALA A 233 -4.67 8.41 -6.65
CA ALA A 233 -3.46 9.08 -7.14
C ALA A 233 -3.67 10.59 -7.39
N ILE A 234 -4.84 11.00 -7.87
CA ILE A 234 -5.17 12.41 -8.05
C ILE A 234 -5.26 13.12 -6.70
N ALA A 235 -5.97 12.52 -5.75
CA ALA A 235 -6.22 13.08 -4.42
C ALA A 235 -4.94 13.15 -3.57
N HIS A 236 -4.10 12.12 -3.61
CA HIS A 236 -2.96 11.98 -2.71
C HIS A 236 -1.63 11.94 -3.47
N PRO A 237 -0.83 13.03 -3.45
CA PRO A 237 0.42 13.15 -4.21
C PRO A 237 1.42 12.02 -4.00
N HIS A 238 1.47 11.46 -2.79
CA HIS A 238 2.37 10.37 -2.46
C HIS A 238 2.01 9.04 -3.13
N SER A 239 0.88 8.88 -3.81
CA SER A 239 0.56 7.66 -4.58
C SER A 239 0.76 7.80 -6.09
N GLN A 240 1.01 9.03 -6.57
CA GLN A 240 1.15 9.33 -8.01
C GLN A 240 2.34 8.63 -8.67
N ALA A 241 3.39 8.33 -7.90
CA ALA A 241 4.58 7.69 -8.43
C ALA A 241 4.32 6.28 -8.96
N LEU A 242 3.22 5.62 -8.55
CA LEU A 242 2.84 4.29 -9.06
C LEU A 242 2.48 4.32 -10.55
N LEU A 243 1.87 5.40 -11.03
CA LEU A 243 1.34 5.47 -12.40
C LEU A 243 2.41 5.31 -13.48
N GLN A 244 3.67 5.64 -13.18
CA GLN A 244 4.75 5.45 -14.15
C GLN A 244 5.07 3.96 -14.39
N TYR A 245 4.69 3.07 -13.47
CA TYR A 245 4.96 1.64 -13.52
C TYR A 245 3.78 0.83 -14.05
N VAL A 246 2.63 1.45 -14.28
CA VAL A 246 1.49 0.80 -14.94
C VAL A 246 1.87 0.48 -16.38
N CYS A 247 1.57 -0.75 -16.80
CA CYS A 247 1.83 -1.25 -18.15
C CYS A 247 1.32 -0.26 -19.21
N GLY A 248 2.18 0.11 -20.16
CA GLY A 248 1.84 1.03 -21.24
C GLY A 248 1.94 2.53 -20.93
N LEU A 249 2.01 2.96 -19.66
CA LEU A 249 2.09 4.39 -19.30
C LEU A 249 3.52 4.94 -19.33
N GLY A 250 4.37 4.57 -18.37
CA GLY A 250 5.66 5.23 -18.16
C GLY A 250 5.51 6.65 -17.58
N ALA A 251 6.63 7.27 -17.18
CA ALA A 251 6.63 8.56 -16.48
C ALA A 251 5.85 9.66 -17.23
N ARG A 252 6.11 9.82 -18.54
CA ARG A 252 5.46 10.88 -19.34
C ARG A 252 3.93 10.71 -19.44
N LYS A 253 3.44 9.50 -19.71
CA LYS A 253 2.00 9.28 -19.88
C LYS A 253 1.28 9.27 -18.53
N GLY A 254 1.91 8.72 -17.48
CA GLY A 254 1.37 8.77 -16.12
C GLY A 254 1.16 10.21 -15.64
N THR A 255 2.16 11.09 -15.81
CA THR A 255 2.01 12.52 -15.50
C THR A 255 0.95 13.20 -16.38
N HIS A 256 0.87 12.86 -17.67
CA HIS A 256 -0.11 13.42 -18.57
C HIS A 256 -1.55 13.06 -18.17
N LEU A 257 -1.79 11.79 -17.82
CA LEU A 257 -3.08 11.31 -17.32
C LEU A 257 -3.55 12.11 -16.10
N LEU A 258 -2.68 12.22 -15.08
CA LEU A 258 -2.99 13.02 -13.87
C LEU A 258 -3.28 14.49 -14.21
N LYS A 259 -2.52 15.06 -15.16
CA LYS A 259 -2.71 16.45 -15.56
C LYS A 259 -4.07 16.66 -16.21
N ILE A 260 -4.50 15.80 -17.13
CA ILE A 260 -5.81 15.92 -17.80
C ILE A 260 -6.94 15.85 -16.77
N LEU A 261 -6.92 14.83 -15.91
CA LEU A 261 -7.98 14.62 -14.92
C LEU A 261 -8.06 15.79 -13.92
N LYS A 262 -6.92 16.32 -13.48
CA LYS A 262 -6.86 17.52 -12.62
C LYS A 262 -7.36 18.79 -13.32
N GLN A 263 -7.04 18.98 -14.60
CA GLN A 263 -7.45 20.15 -15.36
C GLN A 263 -8.97 20.20 -15.58
N ASN A 264 -9.58 19.03 -15.81
CA ASN A 264 -11.01 18.91 -16.01
C ASN A 264 -11.80 18.86 -14.69
N ASN A 265 -11.09 18.78 -13.55
CA ASN A 265 -11.68 18.58 -12.22
C ASN A 265 -12.64 17.39 -12.19
N THR A 266 -12.27 16.31 -12.87
CA THR A 266 -13.12 15.13 -13.07
C THR A 266 -12.46 13.90 -12.47
N ARG A 267 -13.24 13.10 -11.75
CA ARG A 267 -12.84 11.76 -11.33
C ARG A 267 -12.95 10.81 -12.52
N LEU A 268 -12.10 9.80 -12.55
CA LEU A 268 -12.24 8.71 -13.51
C LEU A 268 -13.39 7.81 -13.03
N GLU A 269 -14.50 7.78 -13.78
CA GLU A 269 -15.72 7.04 -13.40
C GLU A 269 -15.78 5.66 -14.05
N ASN A 270 -15.21 5.52 -15.25
CA ASN A 270 -15.11 4.24 -15.95
C ASN A 270 -13.86 4.19 -16.83
N ARG A 271 -13.43 2.98 -17.20
CA ARG A 271 -12.21 2.78 -18.01
C ARG A 271 -12.34 3.37 -19.42
N THR A 272 -13.54 3.46 -19.99
CA THR A 272 -13.77 4.04 -21.32
C THR A 272 -13.35 5.52 -21.39
N GLN A 273 -13.46 6.25 -20.27
CA GLN A 273 -12.98 7.64 -20.16
C GLN A 273 -11.46 7.79 -20.38
N LEU A 274 -10.67 6.72 -20.21
CA LEU A 274 -9.24 6.75 -20.55
C LEU A 274 -9.03 7.02 -22.05
N VAL A 275 -9.91 6.52 -22.90
CA VAL A 275 -9.86 6.75 -24.34
C VAL A 275 -10.55 8.07 -24.70
N THR A 276 -11.79 8.25 -24.25
CA THR A 276 -12.64 9.37 -24.71
C THR A 276 -12.22 10.72 -24.11
N MET A 277 -11.82 10.75 -22.84
CA MET A 277 -11.44 11.98 -22.12
C MET A 277 -9.92 12.13 -22.01
N CYS A 278 -9.20 11.06 -21.70
CA CYS A 278 -7.75 11.11 -21.49
C CYS A 278 -6.94 10.90 -22.77
N HIS A 279 -7.63 10.71 -23.90
CA HIS A 279 -7.04 10.57 -25.24
C HIS A 279 -5.96 9.47 -25.32
N MET A 280 -6.10 8.39 -24.55
CA MET A 280 -5.20 7.26 -24.65
C MET A 280 -5.39 6.54 -25.99
N GLY A 281 -4.28 6.30 -26.68
CA GLY A 281 -4.29 5.47 -27.90
C GLY A 281 -4.66 4.01 -27.60
N PRO A 282 -5.23 3.28 -28.57
CA PRO A 282 -5.80 1.95 -28.35
C PRO A 282 -4.80 0.94 -27.78
N LYS A 283 -3.54 0.96 -28.25
CA LYS A 283 -2.48 0.09 -27.72
C LYS A 283 -2.14 0.41 -26.27
N VAL A 284 -2.22 1.68 -25.86
CA VAL A 284 -1.92 2.07 -24.47
C VAL A 284 -3.07 1.62 -23.57
N PHE A 285 -4.31 1.85 -24.01
CA PHE A 285 -5.50 1.41 -23.31
C PHE A 285 -5.50 -0.10 -23.05
N ILE A 286 -5.30 -0.93 -24.09
CA ILE A 286 -5.22 -2.40 -23.94
C ILE A 286 -4.13 -2.82 -22.94
N ASN A 287 -3.01 -2.10 -22.89
CA ASN A 287 -1.93 -2.44 -21.96
C ASN A 287 -2.20 -2.02 -20.51
N CYS A 288 -3.00 -0.97 -20.27
CA CYS A 288 -3.16 -0.40 -18.92
C CYS A 288 -4.51 -0.68 -18.27
N ALA A 289 -5.57 -0.97 -19.04
CA ALA A 289 -6.94 -0.94 -18.54
C ALA A 289 -7.16 -1.91 -17.37
N GLY A 290 -6.67 -3.15 -17.46
CA GLY A 290 -6.80 -4.17 -16.40
C GLY A 290 -6.04 -3.86 -15.10
N PHE A 291 -5.13 -2.89 -15.12
CA PHE A 291 -4.32 -2.50 -13.96
C PHE A 291 -4.75 -1.17 -13.34
N ILE A 292 -5.68 -0.45 -13.98
CA ILE A 292 -6.29 0.75 -13.46
C ILE A 292 -7.52 0.34 -12.67
N LYS A 293 -7.46 0.57 -11.35
CA LYS A 293 -8.56 0.36 -10.41
C LYS A 293 -9.45 1.61 -10.40
N ILE A 294 -10.75 1.38 -10.40
CA ILE A 294 -11.76 2.39 -10.11
C ILE A 294 -12.59 1.85 -8.95
N ASP A 295 -12.63 2.56 -7.83
CA ASP A 295 -13.51 2.20 -6.72
C ASP A 295 -14.97 2.53 -7.08
N THR A 296 -15.63 1.56 -7.70
CA THR A 296 -17.02 1.69 -8.16
C THR A 296 -18.00 1.88 -7.01
N ALA A 297 -17.69 1.37 -5.81
CA ALA A 297 -18.53 1.56 -4.63
C ALA A 297 -18.54 3.03 -4.17
N SER A 298 -17.39 3.70 -4.23
CA SER A 298 -17.29 5.13 -3.90
C SER A 298 -17.97 6.07 -4.91
N LEU A 299 -18.34 5.57 -6.10
CA LEU A 299 -18.94 6.35 -7.18
C LEU A 299 -20.47 6.38 -7.14
N GLY A 300 -21.12 5.37 -6.54
CA GLY A 300 -22.57 5.10 -6.59
C GLY A 300 -23.49 6.31 -6.41
N ASP A 301 -23.23 7.14 -5.40
CA ASP A 301 -24.06 8.31 -5.08
C ASP A 301 -23.60 9.61 -5.78
N SER A 302 -22.52 9.55 -6.55
CA SER A 302 -21.78 10.74 -7.00
C SER A 302 -21.78 10.97 -8.51
N THR A 303 -22.36 10.06 -9.31
CA THR A 303 -22.40 10.16 -10.76
C THR A 303 -23.75 9.74 -11.34
N ASP A 304 -24.17 10.43 -12.40
CA ASP A 304 -25.34 10.08 -13.22
C ASP A 304 -25.00 9.02 -14.29
N SER A 305 -23.71 8.66 -14.42
CA SER A 305 -23.21 7.69 -15.39
C SER A 305 -23.49 6.24 -14.95
N TYR A 306 -23.74 5.34 -15.90
CA TYR A 306 -23.74 3.90 -15.63
C TYR A 306 -22.40 3.46 -15.04
N ILE A 307 -22.45 2.75 -13.91
CA ILE A 307 -21.28 2.22 -13.23
C ILE A 307 -21.07 0.78 -13.67
N GLU A 308 -19.97 0.54 -14.38
CA GLU A 308 -19.55 -0.80 -14.73
C GLU A 308 -18.87 -1.46 -13.52
N VAL A 309 -19.53 -2.43 -12.88
CA VAL A 309 -19.03 -3.04 -11.63
C VAL A 309 -17.69 -3.77 -11.84
N LEU A 310 -17.44 -4.27 -13.06
CA LEU A 310 -16.19 -4.91 -13.44
C LEU A 310 -14.99 -3.95 -13.47
N ASP A 311 -15.19 -2.63 -13.59
CA ASP A 311 -14.10 -1.64 -13.49
C ASP A 311 -13.48 -1.61 -12.08
N GLY A 312 -14.22 -2.10 -11.08
CA GLY A 312 -13.76 -2.37 -9.73
C GLY A 312 -13.01 -3.69 -9.54
N SER A 313 -12.62 -4.38 -10.63
CA SER A 313 -11.89 -5.66 -10.62
C SER A 313 -10.68 -5.66 -11.56
N ARG A 314 -9.84 -6.70 -11.53
CA ARG A 314 -8.76 -6.90 -12.51
C ARG A 314 -9.22 -7.48 -13.85
N VAL A 315 -10.51 -7.82 -13.99
CA VAL A 315 -11.06 -8.29 -15.27
C VAL A 315 -10.79 -7.22 -16.32
N HIS A 316 -10.24 -7.62 -17.46
CA HIS A 316 -9.92 -6.67 -18.54
C HIS A 316 -11.19 -6.35 -19.36
N PRO A 317 -11.39 -5.11 -19.85
CA PRO A 317 -12.57 -4.76 -20.65
C PRO A 317 -12.83 -5.66 -21.87
N GLU A 318 -11.78 -6.28 -22.43
CA GLU A 318 -11.91 -7.23 -23.55
C GLU A 318 -12.64 -8.54 -23.17
N THR A 319 -12.72 -8.85 -21.88
CA THR A 319 -13.30 -10.10 -21.36
C THR A 319 -14.55 -9.87 -20.51
N TYR A 320 -15.12 -8.64 -20.51
CA TYR A 320 -16.34 -8.33 -19.74
C TYR A 320 -17.51 -9.21 -20.15
N GLU A 321 -17.63 -9.49 -21.44
CA GLU A 321 -18.70 -10.34 -21.95
C GLU A 321 -18.59 -11.79 -21.43
N TRP A 322 -17.36 -12.30 -21.26
CA TRP A 322 -17.15 -13.63 -20.67
C TRP A 322 -17.50 -13.63 -19.19
N ALA A 323 -17.16 -12.59 -18.44
CA ALA A 323 -17.56 -12.46 -17.04
C ALA A 323 -19.09 -12.42 -16.87
N ARG A 324 -19.79 -11.68 -17.73
CA ARG A 324 -21.27 -11.66 -17.76
C ARG A 324 -21.86 -13.02 -18.09
N LYS A 325 -21.33 -13.71 -19.10
CA LYS A 325 -21.78 -15.04 -19.45
C LYS A 325 -21.55 -16.06 -18.33
N MET A 326 -20.37 -16.04 -17.71
CA MET A 326 -20.07 -16.86 -16.54
C MET A 326 -21.08 -16.63 -15.40
N ALA A 327 -21.48 -15.37 -15.17
CA ALA A 327 -22.48 -15.05 -14.17
C ALA A 327 -23.85 -15.62 -14.54
N VAL A 328 -24.34 -15.38 -15.75
CA VAL A 328 -25.63 -15.92 -16.25
C VAL A 328 -25.68 -17.44 -16.16
N ASP A 329 -24.62 -18.13 -16.61
CA ASP A 329 -24.53 -19.59 -16.61
C ASP A 329 -24.53 -20.15 -15.17
N ALA A 330 -23.76 -19.53 -14.25
CA ALA A 330 -23.72 -19.92 -12.85
C ALA A 330 -25.05 -19.68 -12.11
N LEU A 331 -25.85 -18.73 -12.59
CA LEU A 331 -27.18 -18.49 -12.03
C LEU A 331 -28.26 -19.42 -12.59
N GLU A 332 -27.95 -20.23 -13.61
CA GLU A 332 -28.88 -21.06 -14.38
C GLU A 332 -30.07 -20.25 -14.92
N TYR A 333 -29.83 -19.00 -15.31
CA TYR A 333 -30.86 -18.18 -15.94
C TYR A 333 -31.24 -18.78 -17.29
N ASP A 334 -32.54 -18.83 -17.57
CA ASP A 334 -33.06 -19.36 -18.84
C ASP A 334 -32.65 -18.42 -19.98
N GLU A 335 -31.73 -18.85 -20.86
CA GLU A 335 -31.27 -18.10 -22.04
C GLU A 335 -32.43 -17.68 -22.97
N SER A 336 -33.59 -18.34 -22.87
CA SER A 336 -34.78 -18.06 -23.67
C SER A 336 -35.75 -17.07 -23.04
N ALA A 337 -35.51 -16.64 -21.80
CA ALA A 337 -36.24 -15.55 -21.17
C ALA A 337 -35.68 -14.20 -21.66
N GLU A 338 -36.54 -13.34 -22.22
CA GLU A 338 -36.20 -11.94 -22.59
C GLU A 338 -35.71 -11.09 -21.38
N ASP A 339 -35.73 -11.65 -20.16
CA ASP A 339 -35.39 -11.03 -18.88
C ASP A 339 -33.98 -11.35 -18.35
N ALA A 340 -33.13 -12.11 -19.07
CA ALA A 340 -31.77 -12.38 -18.63
C ALA A 340 -30.90 -11.11 -18.72
N ASN A 341 -30.97 -10.25 -17.70
CA ASN A 341 -30.15 -9.05 -17.56
C ASN A 341 -28.73 -9.45 -17.11
N PRO A 342 -27.72 -9.45 -18.00
CA PRO A 342 -26.39 -9.96 -17.65
C PRO A 342 -25.66 -9.04 -16.65
N ALA A 343 -26.05 -7.77 -16.55
CA ALA A 343 -25.55 -6.87 -15.52
C ALA A 343 -26.12 -7.22 -14.14
N GLY A 344 -27.42 -7.52 -14.06
CA GLY A 344 -28.08 -7.95 -12.82
C GLY A 344 -27.57 -9.32 -12.34
N ALA A 345 -27.31 -10.24 -13.26
CA ALA A 345 -26.67 -11.52 -12.94
C ALA A 345 -25.28 -11.32 -12.30
N LEU A 346 -24.52 -10.35 -12.80
CA LEU A 346 -23.19 -10.05 -12.29
C LEU A 346 -23.25 -9.45 -10.89
N GLU A 347 -24.21 -8.56 -10.62
CA GLU A 347 -24.48 -8.03 -9.29
C GLU A 347 -24.87 -9.15 -8.29
N GLU A 348 -25.78 -10.06 -8.67
CA GLU A 348 -26.17 -11.20 -7.82
C GLU A 348 -24.98 -12.13 -7.51
N ILE A 349 -24.11 -12.38 -8.50
CA ILE A 349 -22.90 -13.18 -8.31
C ILE A 349 -21.89 -12.50 -7.38
N LEU A 350 -21.76 -11.17 -7.46
CA LEU A 350 -20.90 -10.43 -6.54
C LEU A 350 -21.42 -10.49 -5.10
N GLU A 351 -22.74 -10.52 -4.90
CA GLU A 351 -23.34 -10.75 -3.58
C GLU A 351 -23.20 -12.21 -3.10
N ASN A 352 -23.21 -13.17 -4.03
CA ASN A 352 -23.18 -14.61 -3.74
C ASN A 352 -22.15 -15.38 -4.59
N PRO A 353 -20.85 -15.15 -4.37
CA PRO A 353 -19.79 -15.69 -5.23
C PRO A 353 -19.64 -17.21 -5.19
N GLU A 354 -20.21 -17.86 -4.16
CA GLU A 354 -20.22 -19.32 -4.01
C GLU A 354 -20.85 -20.04 -5.20
N ARG A 355 -21.81 -19.41 -5.88
CA ARG A 355 -22.47 -19.98 -7.08
C ARG A 355 -21.50 -20.24 -8.23
N LEU A 356 -20.37 -19.54 -8.28
CA LEU A 356 -19.34 -19.74 -9.32
C LEU A 356 -18.52 -21.03 -9.13
N LYS A 357 -18.61 -21.70 -7.97
CA LYS A 357 -17.84 -22.93 -7.69
C LYS A 357 -18.32 -24.12 -8.51
N ASP A 358 -19.61 -24.14 -8.85
CA ASP A 358 -20.24 -25.24 -9.59
C ASP A 358 -20.06 -25.12 -11.11
N LEU A 359 -19.52 -23.99 -11.58
CA LEU A 359 -19.27 -23.74 -13.00
C LEU A 359 -18.04 -24.52 -13.50
N ASP A 360 -18.25 -25.36 -14.52
CA ASP A 360 -17.17 -26.07 -15.22
C ASP A 360 -16.43 -25.14 -16.18
N LEU A 361 -15.37 -24.49 -15.67
CA LEU A 361 -14.55 -23.56 -16.44
C LEU A 361 -13.74 -24.24 -17.56
N ASP A 362 -13.42 -25.52 -17.41
CA ASP A 362 -12.62 -26.24 -18.40
C ASP A 362 -13.49 -26.51 -19.64
N ALA A 363 -14.74 -26.95 -19.44
CA ALA A 363 -15.71 -27.10 -20.53
C ALA A 363 -16.01 -25.75 -21.23
N PHE A 364 -16.14 -24.66 -20.46
CA PHE A 364 -16.35 -23.33 -21.01
C PHE A 364 -15.14 -22.86 -21.84
N ALA A 365 -13.92 -23.09 -21.36
CA ALA A 365 -12.69 -22.75 -22.08
C ALA A 365 -12.55 -23.53 -23.39
N GLU A 366 -12.84 -24.84 -23.39
CA GLU A 366 -12.85 -25.66 -24.59
C GLU A 366 -13.82 -25.12 -25.65
N GLU A 367 -15.00 -24.64 -25.23
CA GLU A 367 -15.99 -24.07 -26.14
C GLU A 367 -15.52 -22.73 -26.73
N LEU A 368 -14.89 -21.86 -25.93
CA LEU A 368 -14.25 -20.64 -26.44
C LEU A 368 -13.11 -20.95 -27.43
N GLU A 369 -12.34 -22.00 -27.18
CA GLU A 369 -11.27 -22.44 -28.08
C GLU A 369 -11.86 -22.92 -29.43
N ARG A 370 -12.95 -23.70 -29.41
CA ARG A 370 -13.68 -24.15 -30.61
C ARG A 370 -14.23 -22.98 -31.43
N GLN A 371 -14.65 -21.90 -30.77
CA GLN A 371 -15.12 -20.66 -31.42
C GLN A 371 -13.97 -19.79 -31.96
N GLY A 372 -12.71 -20.18 -31.73
CA GLY A 372 -11.53 -19.51 -32.28
C GLY A 372 -10.97 -18.38 -31.42
N TYR A 373 -11.38 -18.26 -30.15
CA TYR A 373 -10.83 -17.28 -29.21
C TYR A 373 -9.48 -17.72 -28.60
N GLY A 374 -9.06 -18.96 -28.87
CA GLY A 374 -7.86 -19.58 -28.33
C GLY A 374 -8.05 -20.14 -26.92
N ASP A 375 -6.97 -20.65 -26.33
CA ASP A 375 -6.97 -21.16 -24.96
C ASP A 375 -7.17 -20.01 -23.95
N LYS A 376 -8.28 -20.07 -23.20
CA LYS A 376 -8.69 -19.07 -22.19
C LYS A 376 -8.84 -19.63 -20.79
N HIS A 377 -8.35 -20.84 -20.50
CA HIS A 377 -8.50 -21.46 -19.19
C HIS A 377 -8.07 -20.51 -18.06
N ILE A 378 -6.81 -20.07 -18.07
CA ILE A 378 -6.26 -19.19 -17.02
C ILE A 378 -7.09 -17.90 -16.88
N THR A 379 -7.50 -17.29 -18.00
CA THR A 379 -8.31 -16.07 -17.99
C THR A 379 -9.66 -16.28 -17.29
N LEU A 380 -10.33 -17.41 -17.51
CA LEU A 380 -11.60 -17.70 -16.84
C LEU A 380 -11.40 -17.98 -15.34
N TYR A 381 -10.32 -18.66 -14.96
CA TYR A 381 -9.97 -18.85 -13.54
C TYR A 381 -9.68 -17.51 -12.85
N ASP A 382 -8.98 -16.59 -13.52
CA ASP A 382 -8.71 -15.24 -13.02
C ASP A 382 -10.00 -14.42 -12.90
N ILE A 383 -10.91 -14.51 -13.89
CA ILE A 383 -12.23 -13.86 -13.83
C ILE A 383 -13.02 -14.40 -12.64
N ARG A 384 -13.09 -15.72 -12.44
CA ARG A 384 -13.79 -16.31 -11.29
C ARG A 384 -13.21 -15.81 -9.97
N ALA A 385 -11.87 -15.74 -9.86
CA ALA A 385 -11.21 -15.25 -8.65
C ALA A 385 -11.56 -13.77 -8.37
N GLU A 386 -11.58 -12.93 -9.40
CA GLU A 386 -11.93 -11.51 -9.27
C GLU A 386 -13.43 -11.29 -8.98
N LEU A 387 -14.33 -12.09 -9.56
CA LEU A 387 -15.74 -12.07 -9.20
C LEU A 387 -15.98 -12.57 -7.77
N SER A 388 -15.11 -13.45 -7.26
CA SER A 388 -15.19 -13.93 -5.88
C SER A 388 -14.66 -12.93 -4.85
N CYS A 389 -13.57 -12.23 -5.18
CA CYS A 389 -12.97 -11.20 -4.32
C CYS A 389 -12.20 -10.21 -5.18
N ARG A 390 -12.84 -9.06 -5.46
CA ARG A 390 -12.32 -8.03 -6.35
C ARG A 390 -11.02 -7.43 -5.82
N TYR A 391 -10.01 -7.32 -6.67
CA TYR A 391 -8.71 -6.71 -6.32
C TYR A 391 -8.05 -7.29 -5.06
N LYS A 392 -8.30 -8.57 -4.73
CA LYS A 392 -7.64 -9.22 -3.59
C LYS A 392 -6.14 -8.95 -3.61
N ASP A 393 -5.59 -8.49 -2.48
CA ASP A 393 -4.15 -8.25 -2.37
C ASP A 393 -3.43 -9.59 -2.26
N LEU A 394 -2.65 -9.94 -3.29
CA LEU A 394 -1.91 -11.20 -3.38
C LEU A 394 -0.52 -11.13 -2.73
N ARG A 395 -0.15 -9.96 -2.20
CA ARG A 395 1.11 -9.78 -1.48
C ARG A 395 1.14 -10.60 -0.20
N SER A 396 2.35 -10.92 0.25
CA SER A 396 2.56 -11.57 1.55
C SER A 396 2.11 -10.63 2.66
N PRO A 397 1.29 -11.08 3.62
CA PRO A 397 0.91 -10.28 4.78
C PRO A 397 2.14 -9.71 5.49
N TYR A 398 2.00 -8.50 6.04
CA TYR A 398 3.05 -7.94 6.89
C TYR A 398 3.32 -8.87 8.07
N ARG A 399 4.61 -9.04 8.41
CA ARG A 399 5.05 -9.75 9.61
C ARG A 399 5.98 -8.85 10.41
N SER A 400 5.81 -8.84 11.72
CA SER A 400 6.76 -8.15 12.61
C SER A 400 8.16 -8.75 12.44
N PRO A 401 9.22 -7.94 12.57
CA PRO A 401 10.59 -8.39 12.40
C PRO A 401 10.98 -9.41 13.47
N ASN A 402 11.65 -10.49 13.06
CA ASN A 402 12.19 -11.47 13.98
C ASN A 402 13.47 -10.94 14.67
N SER A 403 13.99 -11.68 15.66
CA SER A 403 15.16 -11.22 16.44
C SER A 403 16.41 -10.96 15.61
N GLU A 404 16.62 -11.72 14.53
CA GLU A 404 17.75 -11.53 13.61
C GLU A 404 17.56 -10.28 12.75
N GLU A 405 16.36 -10.06 12.22
CA GLU A 405 16.02 -8.84 11.48
C GLU A 405 16.14 -7.59 12.36
N VAL A 406 15.69 -7.68 13.62
CA VAL A 406 15.89 -6.63 14.62
C VAL A 406 17.38 -6.38 14.85
N PHE A 407 18.18 -7.43 15.03
CA PHE A 407 19.63 -7.27 15.19
C PHE A 407 20.25 -6.55 13.97
N ASN A 408 19.93 -7.00 12.76
CA ASN A 408 20.46 -6.44 11.52
C ASN A 408 20.03 -4.98 11.34
N MET A 409 18.77 -4.64 11.61
CA MET A 409 18.28 -3.26 11.52
C MET A 409 19.02 -2.31 12.47
N LEU A 410 19.31 -2.76 13.70
CA LEU A 410 19.87 -1.90 14.75
C LEU A 410 21.39 -1.83 14.76
N THR A 411 22.07 -2.84 14.22
CA THR A 411 23.54 -2.89 14.13
C THR A 411 24.05 -2.56 12.73
N LYS A 412 23.19 -2.69 11.71
CA LYS A 412 23.54 -2.65 10.29
C LYS A 412 24.53 -3.75 9.88
N GLU A 413 24.63 -4.81 10.68
CA GLU A 413 25.38 -6.03 10.39
C GLU A 413 24.44 -7.08 9.77
N THR A 414 24.99 -8.02 9.00
CA THR A 414 24.26 -9.16 8.43
C THR A 414 24.92 -10.47 8.86
N PRO A 415 24.30 -11.63 8.65
CA PRO A 415 24.93 -12.92 8.94
C PRO A 415 26.25 -13.15 8.19
N GLU A 416 26.49 -12.44 7.08
CA GLU A 416 27.77 -12.48 6.36
C GLU A 416 28.88 -11.67 7.05
N THR A 417 28.52 -10.63 7.81
CA THR A 417 29.50 -9.75 8.50
C THR A 417 29.66 -10.08 9.97
N PHE A 418 28.62 -10.62 10.61
CA PHE A 418 28.59 -11.00 12.02
C PHE A 418 27.98 -12.40 12.19
N TYR A 419 28.84 -13.40 12.38
CA TYR A 419 28.48 -14.81 12.58
C TYR A 419 29.10 -15.37 13.87
N ILE A 420 28.58 -16.51 14.32
CA ILE A 420 29.04 -17.23 15.53
C ILE A 420 30.41 -17.86 15.32
#